data_AF-A0A3C0BFR7-F1
#
_entry.id   AF-A0A3C0BFR7-F1
#
_cell.length_a   1.000
_cell.length_b   1.000
_cell.length_c   1.000
_cell.angle_alpha   90.00
_cell.angle_beta   90.00
_cell.angle_gamma   90.00
#
_symmetry.space_group_name_H-M   'P 1'
#
loop_
_entity.id
_entity.type
_entity.pdbx_description
1 polymer ?
#
loop_
_entity_poly.entity_id
_entity_poly.type
_entity_poly.pdbx_seq_one_letter_code
_entity_poly.pdbx_strand_id
1 'polypeptide(L)' 'KDKVNKGDVAGFLIQKGKLPADALGRIEVMDHMAFAAVKRPFCHKMLRKIRGHPLKKKAVRVDLAG' A
#
# COMPACT_ATOMS: atom_id res chain seq x y z
N LYS A 1 -8.30 15.73 -9.84
CA LYS A 1 -7.59 15.82 -8.52
C LYS A 1 -7.64 14.44 -7.90
N ASP A 2 -6.64 13.61 -8.19
CA ASP A 2 -6.56 12.23 -7.69
C ASP A 2 -6.19 12.22 -6.21
N LYS A 3 -7.20 12.45 -5.36
CA LYS A 3 -7.04 12.37 -3.91
C LYS A 3 -6.98 10.89 -3.51
N VAL A 4 -5.77 10.33 -3.47
CA VAL A 4 -5.49 9.15 -2.66
C VAL A 4 -5.31 9.64 -1.23
N ASN A 5 -6.11 9.15 -0.30
CA ASN A 5 -6.01 9.50 1.12
C ASN A 5 -5.34 8.36 1.91
N LYS A 6 -4.94 8.64 3.16
CA LYS A 6 -4.37 7.63 4.07
C LYS A 6 -5.24 6.37 4.18
N GLY A 7 -6.57 6.54 4.24
CA GLY A 7 -7.52 5.43 4.30
C GLY A 7 -7.59 4.59 3.01
N ASP A 8 -7.43 5.20 1.84
CA ASP A 8 -7.40 4.44 0.56
C ASP A 8 -6.17 3.54 0.51
N VAL A 9 -5.00 4.07 0.91
CA VAL A 9 -3.74 3.31 0.97
C VAL A 9 -3.84 2.19 2.00
N ALA A 10 -4.33 2.49 3.20
CA ALA A 10 -4.53 1.50 4.26
C ALA A 10 -5.49 0.37 3.81
N GLY A 11 -6.65 0.75 3.26
CA GLY A 11 -7.65 -0.18 2.76
C GLY A 11 -7.11 -1.06 1.65
N PHE A 12 -6.32 -0.50 0.72
CA PHE A 12 -5.70 -1.28 -0.35
C PHE A 12 -4.68 -2.30 0.17
N LEU A 13 -3.79 -1.90 1.09
CA LEU A 13 -2.78 -2.79 1.66
C LEU A 13 -3.43 -3.91 2.50
N ILE A 14 -4.49 -3.59 3.26
CA ILE A 14 -5.22 -4.57 4.07
C ILE A 14 -6.05 -5.51 3.18
N GLN A 15 -6.85 -4.97 2.25
CA GLN A 15 -7.77 -5.79 1.44
C GLN A 15 -7.03 -6.57 0.34
N LYS A 16 -6.17 -5.91 -0.44
CA LYS A 16 -5.46 -6.54 -1.57
C LYS A 16 -4.19 -7.24 -1.10
N GLY A 17 -3.43 -6.61 -0.21
CA GLY A 17 -2.21 -7.18 0.35
C GLY A 17 -2.45 -8.27 1.39
N LYS A 18 -3.67 -8.39 1.93
CA LYS A 18 -3.98 -9.17 3.15
C LYS A 18 -2.99 -8.86 4.27
N LEU A 19 -2.67 -7.58 4.44
CA LEU A 19 -1.81 -7.11 5.50
C LEU A 19 -2.64 -7.00 6.80
N PRO A 20 -2.20 -7.59 7.92
CA PRO A 20 -2.83 -7.37 9.21
C PRO A 20 -2.75 -5.89 9.61
N ALA A 21 -3.79 -5.36 10.27
CA ALA A 21 -3.76 -3.99 10.78
C ALA A 21 -2.57 -3.74 11.74
N ASP A 22 -2.19 -4.75 12.53
CA ASP A 22 -1.01 -4.72 13.41
C ASP A 22 0.34 -4.72 12.67
N ALA A 23 0.34 -5.12 11.40
CA ALA A 23 1.54 -5.10 10.56
C ALA A 23 1.68 -3.80 9.74
N LEU A 24 0.66 -2.95 9.75
CA LEU A 24 0.64 -1.65 9.09
C LEU A 24 1.01 -0.57 10.12
N GLY A 25 2.02 0.22 9.79
CA GLY A 25 2.51 1.31 10.62
C GLY A 25 2.12 2.67 10.05
N ARG A 26 3.04 3.64 10.17
CA ARG A 26 2.87 5.01 9.70
C ARG A 26 2.64 5.05 8.19
N ILE A 27 1.62 5.81 7.79
CA ILE A 27 1.28 6.06 6.38
C ILE A 27 1.46 7.54 6.09
N GLU A 28 2.25 7.82 5.08
CA GLU A 28 2.58 9.15 4.60
C GLU A 28 2.12 9.26 3.15
N VAL A 29 1.30 10.27 2.88
CA VAL A 29 0.71 10.49 1.56
C VAL A 29 1.16 11.86 1.09
N MET A 30 1.80 11.87 -0.07
CA MET A 30 2.24 13.05 -0.79
C MET A 30 1.40 13.22 -2.07
N ASP A 31 1.59 14.33 -2.78
CA ASP A 31 0.78 14.69 -3.94
C ASP A 31 0.83 13.66 -5.08
N HIS A 32 1.95 12.93 -5.23
CA HIS A 32 2.17 11.96 -6.30
C HIS A 32 2.56 10.56 -5.83
N MET A 33 2.78 10.36 -4.53
CA MET A 33 3.29 9.11 -3.99
C MET A 33 2.79 8.89 -2.56
N ALA A 34 2.75 7.64 -2.13
CA ALA A 34 2.38 7.28 -0.76
C ALA A 34 3.33 6.20 -0.24
N PHE A 35 3.76 6.38 1.01
CA PHE A 35 4.62 5.47 1.74
C PHE A 35 3.85 4.89 2.92
N ALA A 36 3.99 3.59 3.14
CA ALA A 36 3.40 2.91 4.28
C ALA A 36 4.46 2.03 4.94
N ALA A 37 4.64 2.19 6.25
CA ALA A 37 5.49 1.32 7.03
C ALA A 37 4.81 -0.04 7.16
N VAL A 38 5.52 -1.10 6.79
CA VAL A 38 5.01 -2.48 6.86
C VAL A 38 6.05 -3.38 7.52
N LYS A 39 5.62 -4.31 8.37
CA LYS A 39 6.51 -5.31 8.97
C LYS A 39 7.16 -6.17 7.87
N ARG A 40 8.51 -6.24 7.88
CA ARG A 40 9.36 -7.03 6.96
C ARG A 40 8.81 -8.42 6.58
N PRO A 41 8.36 -9.28 7.52
CA PRO A 41 7.87 -10.62 7.17
C PRO A 41 6.65 -10.62 6.23
N PHE A 42 5.85 -9.54 6.24
CA PHE A 42 4.66 -9.43 5.40
C PHE A 42 4.93 -8.73 4.08
N CYS A 43 6.00 -7.91 3.97
CA CYS A 43 6.28 -7.10 2.79
C CYS A 43 6.35 -7.93 1.50
N HIS A 44 7.13 -9.02 1.50
CA HIS A 44 7.31 -9.84 0.30
C HIS A 44 6.01 -10.52 -0.15
N LYS A 45 5.24 -11.07 0.81
CA LYS A 45 3.95 -11.72 0.55
C LYS A 45 2.89 -10.71 0.09
N MET A 46 2.90 -9.51 0.67
CA MET A 46 2.01 -8.41 0.32
C MET A 46 2.30 -7.89 -1.09
N LEU A 47 3.59 -7.63 -1.41
CA LEU A 47 4.03 -7.17 -2.72
C LEU A 47 3.58 -8.10 -3.84
N ARG A 48 3.79 -9.40 -3.68
CA ARG A 48 3.33 -10.39 -4.67
C ARG A 48 1.83 -10.36 -4.92
N LYS A 49 1.02 -10.00 -3.92
CA LYS A 49 -0.45 -9.95 -4.04
C LYS A 49 -0.93 -8.67 -4.68
N ILE A 50 -0.38 -7.53 -4.28
CA ILE A 50 -0.80 -6.22 -4.80
C ILE A 50 -0.24 -5.93 -6.19
N ARG A 51 0.85 -6.61 -6.59
CA ARG A 51 1.46 -6.46 -7.91
C ARG A 51 0.47 -6.86 -9.00
N GLY A 52 0.06 -5.88 -9.80
CA GLY A 52 -0.94 -6.07 -10.86
C GLY A 52 -2.37 -5.69 -10.47
N HIS A 53 -2.63 -5.29 -9.22
CA HIS A 53 -3.92 -4.73 -8.83
C HIS A 53 -3.92 -3.19 -8.93
N PRO A 54 -4.93 -2.60 -9.60
CA PRO A 54 -5.07 -1.16 -9.64
C PRO A 54 -5.53 -0.63 -8.27
N LEU A 55 -4.95 0.48 -7.84
CA LEU A 55 -5.45 1.28 -6.73
C LEU A 55 -6.43 2.30 -7.31
N LYS A 56 -7.70 2.23 -6.92
CA LYS A 56 -8.73 3.22 -7.32
C LYS A 56 -8.82 3.42 -8.84
N LYS A 57 -8.74 2.32 -9.61
CA LYS A 57 -8.73 2.26 -11.09
C LYS A 57 -7.45 2.76 -11.78
N LYS A 58 -6.41 3.11 -11.03
CA LYS A 58 -5.07 3.42 -11.57
C LYS A 58 -4.12 2.27 -11.32
N ALA A 59 -3.37 1.89 -12.36
CA ALA A 59 -2.22 1.02 -12.18
C ALA A 59 -1.19 1.76 -11.33
N VAL A 60 -0.86 1.19 -10.17
CA VAL A 60 0.15 1.75 -9.27
C VAL A 60 1.36 0.82 -9.26
N ARG A 61 2.55 1.42 -9.29
CA ARG A 61 3.78 0.71 -9.01
C ARG A 61 3.97 0.68 -7.49
N VAL A 62 4.21 -0.51 -6.96
CA VAL A 62 4.50 -0.69 -5.54
C VAL A 62 5.83 -1.42 -5.45
N ASP A 63 6.76 -0.82 -4.74
CA ASP A 63 8.11 -1.34 -4.54
C ASP A 63 8.53 -1.19 -3.08
N LEU A 64 9.59 -1.89 -2.69
CA LEU A 64 10.21 -1.69 -1.39
C LEU A 64 10.99 -0.38 -1.43
N ALA A 65 10.68 0.55 -0.54
CA ALA A 65 11.56 1.68 -0.26
C ALA A 65 12.78 1.12 0.49
N GLY A 66 13.94 1.16 -0.17
CA GLY A 66 15.24 0.72 0.34
C GLY A 66 16.21 1.88 0.40
#